data_AF-A0A4Q5NU31-F1
#
_entry.id   AF-A0A4Q5NU31-F1
#
_cell.length_a   1.000
_cell.length_b   1.000
_cell.length_c   1.000
_cell.angle_alpha   90.00
_cell.angle_beta   90.00
_cell.angle_gamma   90.00
#
_symmetry.space_group_name_H-M   'P 1'
#
loop_
_entity.id
_entity.type
_entity.pdbx_description
1 polymer ?
#
loop_
_entity_poly.entity_id
_entity_poly.type
_entity_poly.pdbx_seq_one_letter_code
_entity_poly.pdbx_strand_id
1 'polypeptide(L)'
;MEHKNITVRLSQELAERLYDEADQLGLVPNEIISVVLQRHYGLPAAAKPVLLQKVKSHVDATYEKGNFPQDVILEVSRHIRDTPDFKDLYDEAIQVNGVLDSVQRKAVNQSIGRVVKRVLQAESFARKTDLPDTEIIGSYTLLNPGQTFSAG
;
A
#
# COMPACT_ATOMS: atom_id res chain seq x y z
N MET A 1 -11.72 14.18 23.11
CA MET A 1 -10.28 14.42 22.86
C MET A 1 -10.18 15.69 22.03
N GLU A 2 -9.42 16.69 22.48
CA GLU A 2 -9.07 17.83 21.64
C GLU A 2 -7.99 17.40 20.64
N HIS A 3 -8.27 17.53 19.35
CA HIS A 3 -7.25 17.36 18.31
C HIS A 3 -6.45 18.66 18.20
N LYS A 4 -5.17 18.62 18.53
CA LYS A 4 -4.25 19.74 18.26
C LYS A 4 -3.81 19.67 16.80
N ASN A 5 -4.12 20.71 16.03
CA ASN A 5 -3.60 20.84 14.68
C ASN A 5 -2.12 21.26 14.73
N ILE A 6 -1.27 20.45 14.11
CA ILE A 6 0.16 20.73 13.97
C ILE A 6 0.45 21.03 12.51
N THR A 7 1.10 22.16 12.24
CA THR A 7 1.59 22.51 10.91
C THR A 7 3.11 22.38 10.89
N VAL A 8 3.62 21.56 9.97
CA VAL A 8 5.06 21.37 9.75
C VAL A 8 5.47 22.18 8.52
N ARG A 9 6.54 22.97 8.63
CA ARG A 9 7.14 23.67 7.49
C ARG A 9 8.37 22.89 7.02
N LEU A 10 8.39 22.53 5.74
CA LEU A 10 9.47 21.80 5.10
C LEU A 10 10.13 22.71 4.05
N SER A 11 11.40 22.46 3.72
CA SER A 11 11.98 23.02 2.51
C SER A 11 11.23 22.48 1.28
N GLN A 12 11.27 23.23 0.17
CA GLN A 12 10.60 22.82 -1.07
C GLN A 12 11.10 21.45 -1.55
N GLU A 13 12.42 21.24 -1.59
CA GLU A 13 13.03 19.97 -1.99
C GLU A 13 12.55 18.79 -1.12
N LEU A 14 12.45 19.00 0.20
CA LEU A 14 11.98 17.95 1.11
C LEU A 14 10.48 17.68 0.94
N ALA A 15 9.69 18.71 0.69
CA ALA A 15 8.28 18.55 0.38
C ALA A 15 8.09 17.71 -0.90
N GLU A 16 8.78 18.05 -1.99
CA GLU A 16 8.72 17.32 -3.25
C GLU A 16 9.05 15.83 -3.07
N ARG A 17 10.17 15.52 -2.40
CA ARG A 17 10.54 14.12 -2.10
C ARG A 17 9.50 13.39 -1.25
N LEU A 18 8.93 14.07 -0.26
CA LEU A 18 7.87 13.51 0.59
C LEU A 18 6.61 13.17 -0.22
N TYR A 19 6.22 14.07 -1.13
CA TYR A 19 5.08 13.83 -2.02
C TYR A 19 5.36 12.67 -2.97
N ASP A 20 6.56 12.60 -3.55
CA ASP A 20 6.97 11.51 -4.44
C ASP A 20 6.97 10.16 -3.71
N GLU A 21 7.51 10.10 -2.50
CA GLU A 21 7.55 8.86 -1.70
C GLU A 21 6.14 8.45 -1.23
N ALA A 22 5.33 9.41 -0.80
CA ALA A 22 3.93 9.17 -0.45
C ALA A 22 3.17 8.62 -1.66
N ASP A 23 3.40 9.18 -2.84
CA ASP A 23 2.82 8.68 -4.06
C ASP A 23 3.32 7.26 -4.37
N GLN A 24 4.62 6.98 -4.35
CA GLN A 24 5.14 5.63 -4.59
C GLN A 24 4.52 4.57 -3.66
N LEU A 25 4.20 4.93 -2.42
CA LEU A 25 3.58 4.05 -1.43
C LEU A 25 2.04 4.09 -1.43
N GLY A 26 1.40 4.93 -2.24
CA GLY A 26 -0.07 5.09 -2.21
C GLY A 26 -0.59 5.63 -0.87
N LEU A 27 0.24 6.42 -0.19
CA LEU A 27 0.00 7.12 1.06
C LEU A 27 -0.22 8.62 0.80
N VAL A 28 -0.72 9.33 1.80
CA VAL A 28 -0.65 10.79 1.83
C VAL A 28 0.59 11.25 2.61
N PRO A 29 1.17 12.44 2.31
CA PRO A 29 2.36 12.95 3.01
C PRO A 29 2.26 12.91 4.54
N ASN A 30 1.08 13.20 5.09
CA ASN A 30 0.84 13.17 6.53
C ASN A 30 1.04 11.78 7.14
N GLU A 31 0.79 10.71 6.39
CA GLU A 31 1.03 9.34 6.86
C GLU A 31 2.53 9.07 6.96
N ILE A 32 3.34 9.54 6.01
CA ILE A 32 4.81 9.42 6.09
C ILE A 32 5.36 10.27 7.23
N ILE A 33 4.91 11.53 7.37
CA ILE A 33 5.31 12.40 8.48
C ILE A 33 5.02 11.72 9.82
N SER A 34 3.84 11.10 9.95
CA SER A 34 3.45 10.39 11.17
C SER A 34 4.42 9.26 11.49
N VAL A 35 4.84 8.46 10.51
CA VAL A 35 5.84 7.39 10.69
C VAL A 35 7.19 7.94 11.14
N VAL A 36 7.66 9.01 10.51
CA VAL A 36 8.95 9.64 10.86
C VAL A 36 8.92 10.17 12.29
N LEU A 37 7.85 10.85 12.68
CA LEU A 37 7.68 11.36 14.05
C LEU A 37 7.57 10.21 15.06
N GLN A 38 6.77 9.18 14.77
CA GLN A 38 6.66 8.00 15.63
C GLN A 38 8.03 7.38 15.87
N ARG A 39 8.81 7.16 14.80
CA ARG A 39 10.19 6.65 14.91
C ARG A 39 11.10 7.55 15.74
N HIS A 40 11.04 8.87 15.53
CA HIS A 40 11.85 9.84 16.27
C HIS A 40 11.57 9.80 17.78
N TYR A 41 10.31 9.61 18.16
CA TYR A 41 9.88 9.55 19.56
C TYR A 41 9.85 8.13 20.14
N GLY A 42 10.28 7.11 19.40
CA GLY A 42 10.22 5.70 19.85
C GLY A 42 8.79 5.18 20.04
N LEU A 43 7.81 5.77 19.36
CA LEU A 43 6.41 5.31 19.36
C LEU A 43 6.20 4.21 18.32
N PRO A 44 5.23 3.31 18.54
CA PRO A 44 4.84 2.33 17.53
C PRO A 44 4.49 3.02 16.20
N ALA A 45 5.09 2.54 15.11
CA ALA A 45 4.77 3.02 13.78
C ALA A 45 3.35 2.57 13.39
N ALA A 46 2.61 3.42 12.69
CA ALA A 46 1.30 3.05 12.17
C ALA A 46 1.41 1.83 11.23
N ALA A 47 0.56 0.82 11.43
CA ALA A 47 0.65 -0.45 10.71
C ALA A 47 0.51 -0.31 9.19
N LYS A 48 -0.39 0.56 8.71
CA LYS A 48 -0.65 0.73 7.26
C LYS A 48 0.61 1.16 6.48
N PRO A 49 1.33 2.24 6.82
CA PRO A 49 2.57 2.58 6.14
C PRO A 49 3.63 1.46 6.16
N VAL A 50 3.79 0.78 7.30
CA VAL A 50 4.76 -0.33 7.44
C VAL A 50 4.37 -1.51 6.53
N LEU A 51 3.08 -1.85 6.49
CA LEU A 51 2.53 -2.85 5.59
C LEU A 51 2.81 -2.50 4.12
N LEU A 52 2.50 -1.27 3.69
CA LEU A 52 2.68 -0.86 2.29
C LEU A 52 4.15 -0.85 1.88
N GLN A 53 5.05 -0.49 2.79
CA GLN A 53 6.49 -0.59 2.57
C GLN A 53 6.93 -2.06 2.42
N LYS A 54 6.45 -2.96 3.29
CA LYS A 54 6.72 -4.40 3.19
C LYS A 54 6.18 -5.00 1.89
N VAL A 55 4.96 -4.62 1.49
CA VAL A 55 4.34 -5.02 0.22
C VAL A 55 5.20 -4.54 -0.95
N LYS A 56 5.62 -3.27 -0.96
CA LYS A 56 6.51 -2.75 -1.99
C LYS A 56 7.77 -3.60 -2.10
N SER A 57 8.46 -3.84 -0.99
CA SER A 57 9.69 -4.61 -0.96
C SER A 57 9.50 -6.06 -1.42
N HIS A 58 8.39 -6.70 -1.04
CA HIS A 58 8.04 -8.04 -1.50
C HIS A 58 7.82 -8.06 -3.02
N VAL A 59 6.99 -7.14 -3.55
CA VAL A 59 6.69 -7.08 -4.99
C VAL A 59 7.95 -6.85 -5.81
N ASP A 60 8.79 -5.90 -5.38
CA ASP A 60 10.05 -5.53 -6.05
C ASP A 60 11.07 -6.69 -6.04
N ALA A 61 11.05 -7.54 -5.02
CA ALA A 61 11.93 -8.70 -4.91
C ALA A 61 11.40 -9.96 -5.62
N THR A 62 10.08 -10.08 -5.79
CA THR A 62 9.43 -11.30 -6.28
C THR A 62 9.08 -11.24 -7.77
N TYR A 63 8.76 -10.05 -8.30
CA TYR A 63 8.21 -9.91 -9.64
C TYR A 63 9.04 -8.95 -10.49
N GLU A 64 9.18 -9.28 -11.77
CA GLU A 64 9.81 -8.41 -12.75
C GLU A 64 8.75 -7.53 -13.43
N LYS A 65 9.02 -6.23 -13.62
CA LYS A 65 8.06 -5.26 -14.21
C LYS A 65 7.52 -5.68 -15.59
N GLY A 66 8.29 -6.45 -16.35
CA GLY A 66 7.91 -6.96 -17.67
C GLY A 66 7.27 -8.35 -17.65
N ASN A 67 7.29 -9.04 -16.51
CA ASN A 67 6.94 -10.45 -16.40
C ASN A 67 6.35 -10.76 -15.02
N PHE A 68 5.02 -10.71 -14.95
CA PHE A 68 4.23 -11.05 -13.76
C PHE A 68 2.85 -11.61 -14.18
N PRO A 69 2.22 -12.43 -13.33
CA PRO A 69 0.89 -12.97 -13.63
C PRO A 69 -0.18 -11.88 -13.57
N GLN A 70 -1.21 -11.99 -14.41
CA GLN A 70 -2.24 -10.96 -14.51
C GLN A 70 -3.01 -10.74 -13.20
N ASP A 71 -3.06 -11.77 -12.35
CA ASP A 71 -3.67 -11.75 -11.02
C ASP A 71 -2.67 -11.52 -9.88
N VAL A 72 -1.52 -10.89 -10.16
CA VAL A 72 -0.50 -10.55 -9.14
C VAL A 72 -1.05 -9.84 -7.90
N ILE A 73 -2.11 -9.01 -8.02
CA ILE A 73 -2.75 -8.40 -6.84
C ILE A 73 -3.37 -9.47 -5.92
N LEU A 74 -3.98 -10.51 -6.48
CA LEU A 74 -4.53 -11.63 -5.72
C LEU A 74 -3.41 -12.44 -5.08
N GLU A 75 -2.32 -12.71 -5.80
CA GLU A 75 -1.15 -13.41 -5.24
C GLU A 75 -0.55 -12.64 -4.06
N VAL A 76 -0.33 -11.33 -4.21
CA VAL A 76 0.14 -10.45 -3.12
C VAL A 76 -0.83 -10.46 -1.95
N SER A 77 -2.15 -10.43 -2.22
CA SER A 77 -3.17 -10.50 -1.15
C SER A 77 -3.12 -11.83 -0.39
N ARG A 78 -2.88 -12.94 -1.09
CA ARG A 78 -2.68 -14.25 -0.47
C ARG A 78 -1.39 -14.31 0.33
N HIS A 79 -0.30 -13.74 -0.18
CA HIS A 79 0.95 -13.62 0.57
C HIS A 79 0.75 -12.83 1.88
N ILE A 80 -0.02 -11.73 1.84
CA ILE A 80 -0.39 -10.97 3.05
C ILE A 80 -1.20 -11.84 4.02
N ARG A 81 -2.15 -12.63 3.52
CA ARG A 81 -2.98 -13.52 4.35
C ARG A 81 -2.14 -14.62 5.02
N ASP A 82 -1.24 -15.22 4.25
CA ASP A 82 -0.57 -16.47 4.61
C ASP A 82 0.77 -16.25 5.35
N THR A 83 1.27 -15.00 5.38
CA THR A 83 2.50 -14.63 6.08
C THR A 83 2.18 -13.90 7.39
N PRO A 84 2.45 -14.47 8.58
CA PRO A 84 2.02 -13.90 9.87
C PRO A 84 2.40 -12.43 10.05
N ASP A 85 3.65 -12.09 9.76
CA ASP A 85 4.18 -10.72 9.83
C ASP A 85 3.43 -9.69 8.97
N PHE A 86 2.89 -10.11 7.82
CA PHE A 86 2.07 -9.25 6.97
C PHE A 86 0.62 -9.24 7.44
N LYS A 87 0.12 -10.40 7.88
CA LYS A 87 -1.24 -10.56 8.36
C LYS A 87 -1.51 -9.70 9.59
N ASP A 88 -0.59 -9.67 10.54
CA ASP A 88 -0.72 -8.87 11.77
C ASP A 88 -0.78 -7.37 11.43
N LEU A 89 0.11 -6.90 10.56
CA LEU A 89 0.11 -5.51 10.09
C LEU A 89 -1.16 -5.17 9.29
N TYR A 90 -1.67 -6.12 8.50
CA TYR A 90 -2.92 -5.94 7.77
C TYR A 90 -4.11 -5.82 8.72
N ASP A 91 -4.23 -6.73 9.68
CA ASP A 91 -5.32 -6.76 10.65
C ASP A 91 -5.33 -5.49 11.52
N GLU A 92 -4.16 -5.00 11.93
CA GLU A 92 -4.05 -3.73 12.64
C GLU A 92 -4.41 -2.54 11.73
N ALA A 93 -3.96 -2.54 10.47
CA ALA A 93 -4.20 -1.46 9.51
C ALA A 93 -5.69 -1.28 9.14
N ILE A 94 -6.50 -2.34 9.26
CA ILE A 94 -7.93 -2.31 8.95
C ILE A 94 -8.82 -2.02 10.18
N GLN A 95 -8.22 -1.85 11.36
CA GLN A 95 -8.95 -1.49 12.56
C GLN A 95 -9.05 0.02 12.74
N VAL A 96 -10.20 0.47 13.25
CA VAL A 96 -10.40 1.82 13.77
C VAL A 96 -10.82 1.68 15.22
N ASN A 97 -10.01 2.20 16.14
CA ASN A 97 -10.21 2.05 17.60
C ASN A 97 -10.34 0.58 18.05
N GLY A 98 -9.57 -0.32 17.45
CA GLY A 98 -9.56 -1.75 17.78
C GLY A 98 -10.70 -2.57 17.18
N VAL A 99 -11.55 -1.98 16.35
CA VAL A 99 -12.67 -2.65 15.69
C VAL A 99 -12.42 -2.72 14.19
N LEU A 100 -12.68 -3.89 13.59
CA LEU A 100 -12.59 -4.07 12.14
C LEU A 100 -13.55 -3.12 11.42
N ASP A 101 -13.00 -2.30 10.52
CA ASP A 101 -13.76 -1.33 9.77
C ASP A 101 -13.74 -1.66 8.28
N SER A 102 -14.91 -1.81 7.67
CA SER A 102 -15.04 -2.22 6.27
C SER A 102 -14.57 -1.14 5.28
N VAL A 103 -14.70 0.14 5.65
CA VAL A 103 -14.27 1.28 4.84
C VAL A 103 -12.75 1.37 4.87
N GLN A 104 -12.14 1.23 6.05
CA GLN A 104 -10.70 1.17 6.25
C GLN A 104 -10.10 -0.04 5.53
N ARG A 105 -10.71 -1.22 5.64
CA ARG A 105 -10.31 -2.42 4.89
C ARG A 105 -10.28 -2.17 3.39
N LYS A 106 -11.32 -1.53 2.84
CA LYS A 106 -11.36 -1.15 1.42
C LYS A 106 -10.24 -0.17 1.07
N ALA A 107 -9.98 0.83 1.92
CA ALA A 107 -8.92 1.81 1.69
C ALA A 107 -7.52 1.16 1.69
N VAL A 108 -7.24 0.27 2.64
CA VAL A 108 -5.97 -0.49 2.70
C VAL A 108 -5.80 -1.36 1.45
N ASN A 109 -6.83 -2.12 1.07
CA ASN A 109 -6.79 -2.95 -0.15
C ASN A 109 -6.54 -2.12 -1.42
N GLN A 110 -7.13 -0.93 -1.51
CA GLN A 110 -6.88 0.00 -2.62
C GLN A 110 -5.46 0.57 -2.61
N SER A 111 -4.87 0.83 -1.44
CA SER A 111 -3.47 1.26 -1.33
C SER A 111 -2.52 0.12 -1.73
N ILE A 112 -2.76 -1.12 -1.30
CA ILE A 112 -2.00 -2.30 -1.72
C ILE A 112 -2.02 -2.43 -3.25
N GLY A 113 -3.19 -2.40 -3.87
CA GLY A 113 -3.31 -2.49 -5.32
C GLY A 113 -2.59 -1.35 -6.07
N ARG A 114 -2.61 -0.14 -5.51
CA ARG A 114 -1.85 1.02 -6.05
C ARG A 114 -0.34 0.81 -5.97
N VAL A 115 0.17 0.32 -4.83
CA VAL A 115 1.59 0.00 -4.65
C VAL A 115 2.02 -1.06 -5.66
N VAL A 116 1.29 -2.17 -5.75
CA VAL A 116 1.60 -3.27 -6.70
C VAL A 116 1.66 -2.72 -8.14
N LYS A 117 0.63 -1.97 -8.55
CA LYS A 117 0.57 -1.38 -9.89
C LYS A 117 1.75 -0.44 -10.17
N ARG A 118 2.12 0.41 -9.21
CA ARG A 118 3.22 1.38 -9.37
C ARG A 118 4.58 0.70 -9.45
N VAL A 119 4.85 -0.24 -8.55
CA VAL A 119 6.12 -0.98 -8.52
C VAL A 119 6.33 -1.72 -9.83
N LEU A 120 5.28 -2.38 -10.33
CA LEU A 120 5.32 -3.15 -11.57
C LEU A 120 5.17 -2.31 -12.84
N GLN A 121 4.96 -0.99 -12.72
CA GLN A 121 4.62 -0.11 -13.84
C GLN A 121 3.46 -0.69 -14.69
N ALA A 122 2.51 -1.31 -14.03
CA ALA A 122 1.48 -2.10 -14.66
C ALA A 122 0.30 -1.26 -15.13
N GLU A 123 -0.39 -1.77 -16.16
CA GLU A 123 -1.65 -1.23 -16.63
C GLU A 123 -2.83 -2.07 -16.18
N SER A 124 -3.93 -1.40 -15.87
CA SER A 124 -5.17 -2.05 -15.45
C SER A 124 -6.04 -2.30 -16.66
N PHE A 125 -6.48 -3.54 -16.90
CA PHE A 125 -7.31 -3.85 -18.07
C PHE A 125 -8.67 -4.48 -17.73
N ALA A 126 -8.79 -5.15 -16.58
CA ALA A 126 -10.04 -5.76 -16.15
C ALA A 126 -10.15 -5.83 -14.63
N ARG A 127 -11.32 -6.19 -14.11
CA ARG A 127 -11.58 -6.37 -12.68
C ARG A 127 -12.31 -7.69 -12.44
N LYS A 128 -11.89 -8.42 -11.40
CA LYS A 128 -12.62 -9.59 -10.88
C LYS A 128 -13.24 -9.26 -9.52
N THR A 129 -14.51 -9.64 -9.34
CA THR A 129 -15.32 -9.34 -8.15
C THR A 129 -15.83 -10.56 -7.41
N ASP A 130 -15.73 -11.75 -8.01
CA ASP A 130 -16.36 -12.96 -7.48
C ASP A 130 -15.29 -13.83 -6.80
N LEU A 131 -14.77 -13.33 -5.68
CA LEU A 131 -13.81 -14.04 -4.85
C LEU A 131 -14.51 -14.77 -3.69
N PRO A 132 -13.98 -15.91 -3.24
CA PRO A 132 -14.49 -16.58 -2.06
C PRO A 132 -14.22 -15.73 -0.80
N ASP A 133 -15.07 -15.89 0.21
CA ASP A 133 -14.99 -15.14 1.48
C ASP A 133 -13.70 -15.42 2.28
N THR A 134 -12.92 -16.44 1.89
CA THR A 134 -11.62 -16.76 2.46
C THR A 134 -10.49 -15.82 2.00
N GLU A 135 -10.73 -14.98 0.99
CA GLU A 135 -9.79 -13.96 0.55
C GLU A 135 -9.96 -12.66 1.36
N ILE A 136 -8.84 -12.01 1.71
CA ILE A 136 -8.85 -10.73 2.43
C ILE A 136 -9.36 -9.55 1.58
N ILE A 137 -9.48 -9.78 0.27
CA ILE A 137 -9.98 -8.84 -0.72
C ILE A 137 -11.28 -9.34 -1.33
N GLY A 138 -12.26 -8.45 -1.51
CA GLY A 138 -13.52 -8.80 -2.21
C GLY A 138 -13.45 -8.62 -3.73
N SER A 139 -12.41 -7.97 -4.24
CA SER A 139 -12.20 -7.79 -5.68
C SER A 139 -10.76 -7.35 -5.95
N TYR A 140 -10.26 -7.59 -7.15
CA TYR A 140 -8.97 -7.09 -7.59
C TYR A 140 -8.98 -6.72 -9.07
N THR A 141 -8.03 -5.88 -9.44
CA THR A 141 -7.78 -5.48 -10.82
C THR A 141 -6.78 -6.44 -11.45
N LEU A 142 -7.08 -6.91 -12.66
CA LEU A 142 -6.12 -7.64 -13.47
C LEU A 142 -5.15 -6.65 -14.11
N LEU A 143 -3.87 -7.01 -14.06
CA LEU A 143 -2.76 -6.17 -14.47
C LEU A 143 -2.05 -6.77 -15.68
N ASN A 144 -1.61 -5.92 -16.60
CA ASN A 144 -0.63 -6.28 -17.63
C ASN A 144 0.66 -5.49 -17.39
N PRO A 145 1.82 -6.02 -17.78
CA PRO A 145 3.03 -5.21 -17.88
C PRO A 145 2.74 -3.94 -18.67
N GLY A 146 3.12 -2.78 -18.14
CA GLY A 146 2.93 -1.52 -18.87
C GLY A 146 3.73 -1.54 -20.16
N GLN A 147 3.16 -1.01 -21.23
CA GLN A 147 3.95 -0.77 -22.43
C GLN A 147 4.95 0.33 -22.08
N THR A 148 6.21 -0.03 -21.87
CA THR A 148 7.29 0.95 -21.95
C THR A 148 7.27 1.48 -23.37
N PHE A 149 6.68 2.66 -23.58
CA PHE A 149 6.91 3.43 -24.79
C PHE A 149 8.42 3.71 -24.82
N SER A 150 9.14 2.90 -25.59
CA SER A 150 10.49 3.24 -26.03
C SER A 150 10.34 4.55 -26.79
N ALA A 151 10.77 5.65 -26.18
CA ALA A 151 10.97 6.90 -26.91
C ALA A 151 11.98 6.60 -28.02
N GLY A 152 11.50 6.56 -29.26
CA GLY A 152 12.33 6.54 -30.46
C GLY A 152 13.01 7.87 -30.71
#